data_AF-A0A7L3MPC5-F1
#
_entry.id   AF-A0A7L3MPC5-F1
#
_cell.length_a   1.000
_cell.length_b   1.000
_cell.length_c   1.000
_cell.angle_alpha   90.00
_cell.angle_beta   90.00
_cell.angle_gamma   90.00
#
_symmetry.space_group_name_H-M   'P 1'
#
loop_
_entity.id
_entity.type
_entity.pdbx_description
1 polymer ?
#
loop_
_entity_poly.entity_id
_entity_poly.type
_entity_poly.pdbx_seq_one_letter_code
_entity_poly.pdbx_strand_id
1 'polypeptide(L)'
;CPVLDPAPKGAVPSGSALPPADRNAELDFSTFLTIMYRQMKQEEPEQEIRRALAMLDRRRSGEIAVPELRAKLTRLGEKLSEEE
;
A
#
# COMPACT_ATOMS: atom_id res chain seq x y z
N CYS A 1 -41.02 8.81 -11.67
CA CYS A 1 -39.93 8.57 -10.71
C CYS A 1 -38.95 7.57 -11.31
N PRO A 2 -37.84 8.01 -11.91
CA PRO A 2 -36.80 7.07 -12.31
C PRO A 2 -35.95 6.73 -11.07
N VAL A 3 -35.76 5.44 -10.86
CA VAL A 3 -34.94 4.88 -9.79
C VAL A 3 -33.48 5.25 -10.07
N LEU A 4 -32.83 5.88 -9.10
CA LEU A 4 -31.41 6.18 -9.14
C LEU A 4 -30.65 4.86 -8.96
N ASP A 5 -30.02 4.36 -10.02
CA ASP A 5 -29.14 3.19 -9.93
C ASP A 5 -28.01 3.47 -8.93
N PRO A 6 -27.65 2.50 -8.07
CA PRO A 6 -26.51 2.64 -7.18
C PRO A 6 -25.22 2.67 -8.00
N ALA A 7 -24.43 3.74 -7.82
CA ALA A 7 -23.15 3.93 -8.50
C ALA A 7 -22.20 2.72 -8.30
N PRO A 8 -21.38 2.38 -9.31
CA PRO A 8 -20.43 1.28 -9.22
C PRO A 8 -19.36 1.59 -8.16
N LYS A 9 -19.25 0.72 -7.15
CA LYS A 9 -18.10 0.69 -6.21
C LYS A 9 -16.88 0.19 -6.97
N GLY A 10 -16.18 1.09 -7.64
CA GLY A 10 -15.06 0.67 -8.49
C GLY A 10 -14.38 1.83 -9.20
N ALA A 11 -13.90 2.80 -8.44
CA ALA A 11 -12.85 3.70 -8.90
C ALA A 11 -12.11 4.18 -7.65
N VAL A 12 -10.97 3.55 -7.37
CA VAL A 12 -9.96 4.17 -6.49
C VAL A 12 -9.44 5.37 -7.28
N PRO A 13 -9.67 6.62 -6.84
CA PRO A 13 -8.98 7.74 -7.46
C PRO A 13 -7.49 7.57 -7.15
N SER A 14 -6.68 7.18 -8.14
CA SER A 14 -5.23 7.36 -8.12
C SER A 14 -4.94 8.86 -8.15
N GLY A 15 -5.12 9.49 -7.01
CA GLY A 15 -4.96 10.91 -6.80
C GLY A 15 -5.08 11.17 -5.32
N SER A 16 -3.96 11.06 -4.61
CA SER A 16 -3.80 11.58 -3.26
C SER A 16 -3.97 13.10 -3.33
N ALA A 17 -5.20 13.59 -3.31
CA ALA A 17 -5.49 14.99 -3.10
C ALA A 17 -5.25 15.29 -1.62
N LEU A 18 -3.97 15.41 -1.25
CA LEU A 18 -3.58 16.18 -0.08
C LEU A 18 -4.20 17.59 -0.27
N PRO A 19 -4.69 18.24 0.80
CA PRO A 19 -4.96 19.68 0.73
C PRO A 19 -3.72 20.35 0.12
N PRO A 20 -3.84 21.39 -0.72
CA PRO A 20 -2.70 22.01 -1.38
C PRO A 20 -1.69 22.43 -0.31
N ALA A 21 -0.70 21.57 -0.09
CA ALA A 21 0.42 21.83 0.78
C ALA A 21 1.34 22.67 -0.08
N ASP A 22 1.42 23.95 0.27
CA ASP A 22 2.41 24.84 -0.29
C ASP A 22 3.76 24.11 -0.17
N ARG A 23 4.44 23.85 -1.28
CA ARG A 23 5.60 22.93 -1.34
C ARG A 23 6.80 23.41 -0.50
N ASN A 24 6.66 24.56 0.16
CA ASN A 24 7.64 25.21 1.02
C ASN A 24 7.10 25.51 2.45
N ALA A 25 5.89 25.06 2.81
CA ALA A 25 5.37 25.26 4.17
C ALA A 25 5.96 24.21 5.12
N GLU A 26 6.55 24.68 6.21
CA GLU A 26 6.97 23.85 7.33
C GLU A 26 5.78 23.01 7.80
N LEU A 27 5.95 21.69 7.84
CA LEU A 27 4.87 20.76 8.18
C LEU A 27 4.55 20.90 9.67
N ASP A 28 3.50 21.64 10.01
CA ASP A 28 3.05 21.69 11.39
C ASP A 28 2.56 20.30 11.85
N PHE A 29 2.68 20.05 13.15
CA PHE A 29 2.37 18.74 13.73
C PHE A 29 0.90 18.34 13.53
N SER A 30 -0.02 19.31 13.48
CA SER A 30 -1.45 19.04 13.29
C SER A 30 -1.77 18.56 11.87
N THR A 31 -1.06 19.10 10.88
CA THR A 31 -1.11 18.72 9.48
C THR A 31 -0.50 17.34 9.31
N PHE A 32 0.65 17.06 9.94
CA PHE A 32 1.24 15.71 9.97
C PHE A 32 0.24 14.67 10.49
N LEU A 33 -0.40 14.91 11.63
CA LEU A 33 -1.40 13.98 12.19
C LEU A 33 -2.60 13.78 11.26
N THR A 34 -3.06 14.86 10.62
CA THR A 34 -4.19 14.79 9.66
C THR A 34 -3.83 13.95 8.44
N ILE A 35 -2.61 14.09 7.93
CA ILE A 35 -2.11 13.28 6.80
C ILE A 35 -2.01 11.82 7.21
N MET A 36 -1.34 11.51 8.34
CA MET A 36 -1.19 10.14 8.84
C MET A 36 -2.56 9.48 9.10
N TYR A 37 -3.48 10.17 9.76
CA TYR A 37 -4.81 9.64 10.04
C TYR A 37 -5.61 9.33 8.76
N ARG A 38 -5.46 10.16 7.72
CA ARG A 38 -6.10 9.93 6.42
C ARG A 38 -5.44 8.77 5.68
N GLN A 39 -4.11 8.68 5.68
CA GLN A 39 -3.36 7.59 5.05
C GLN A 39 -3.69 6.25 5.68
N MET A 40 -3.69 6.13 7.02
CA MET A 40 -4.05 4.89 7.72
C MET A 40 -5.45 4.35 7.37
N LYS A 41 -6.38 5.22 6.97
CA LYS A 41 -7.74 4.83 6.56
C LYS A 41 -7.86 4.47 5.08
N GLN A 42 -6.95 4.93 4.25
CA GLN A 42 -6.97 4.72 2.80
C GLN A 42 -6.02 3.61 2.36
N GLU A 43 -4.96 3.37 3.13
CA GLU A 43 -4.06 2.26 2.92
C GLU A 43 -4.81 0.96 3.22
N GLU A 44 -4.87 0.08 2.22
CA GLU A 44 -5.35 -1.29 2.35
C GLU A 44 -4.11 -2.20 2.44
N PRO A 45 -3.38 -2.19 3.57
CA PRO A 45 -2.07 -2.85 3.67
C PRO A 45 -2.16 -4.33 3.34
N GLU A 46 -3.27 -4.97 3.72
CA GLU A 46 -3.53 -6.38 3.42
C GLU A 46 -3.61 -6.64 1.91
N GLN A 47 -4.23 -5.74 1.13
CA GLN A 47 -4.30 -5.88 -0.33
C GLN A 47 -2.93 -5.65 -0.97
N GLU A 48 -2.17 -4.66 -0.48
CA GLU A 48 -0.83 -4.38 -1.00
C GLU A 48 0.14 -5.54 -0.74
N ILE A 49 0.15 -6.06 0.49
CA ILE A 49 0.92 -7.25 0.86
C ILE A 49 0.53 -8.43 -0.02
N ARG A 50 -0.77 -8.68 -0.23
CA ARG A 50 -1.22 -9.76 -1.13
C ARG A 50 -0.73 -9.57 -2.57
N ARG A 51 -0.76 -8.35 -3.11
CA ARG A 51 -0.27 -8.06 -4.46
C ARG A 51 1.24 -8.28 -4.54
N ALA A 52 2.00 -7.86 -3.53
CA ALA A 52 3.44 -8.09 -3.45
C ALA A 52 3.77 -9.59 -3.41
N LEU A 53 3.07 -10.36 -2.56
CA LEU A 53 3.24 -11.80 -2.47
C LEU A 53 2.83 -12.53 -3.76
N ALA A 54 1.77 -12.08 -4.44
CA ALA A 54 1.36 -12.63 -5.73
C ALA A 54 2.40 -12.38 -6.84
N MET A 55 3.10 -11.24 -6.81
CA MET A 55 4.25 -10.99 -7.70
C MET A 55 5.46 -11.87 -7.34
N LEU A 56 5.54 -12.32 -6.09
CA LEU A 56 6.59 -13.18 -5.61
C LEU A 56 6.34 -14.65 -5.97
N ASP A 57 5.11 -15.13 -5.83
CA ASP A 57 4.71 -16.49 -6.17
C ASP A 57 4.51 -16.66 -7.68
N ARG A 58 5.61 -16.98 -8.37
CA ARG A 58 5.60 -17.22 -9.82
C ARG A 58 4.77 -18.43 -10.22
N ARG A 59 4.57 -19.38 -9.30
CA ARG A 59 3.87 -20.64 -9.56
C ARG A 59 2.36 -20.52 -9.30
N ARG A 60 1.92 -19.44 -8.66
CA ARG A 60 0.53 -19.22 -8.22
C ARG A 60 0.02 -20.37 -7.35
N SER A 61 0.90 -20.96 -6.56
CA SER A 61 0.57 -21.99 -5.57
C SER A 61 -0.09 -21.43 -4.31
N GLY A 62 0.03 -20.12 -4.07
CA GLY A 62 -0.36 -19.47 -2.81
C GLY A 62 0.71 -19.56 -1.71
N GLU A 63 1.86 -20.17 -2.02
CA GLU A 63 2.97 -20.41 -1.10
C GLU A 63 4.29 -19.98 -1.74
N ILE A 64 5.23 -19.49 -0.94
CA ILE A 64 6.57 -19.09 -1.37
C ILE A 64 7.58 -19.80 -0.47
N ALA A 65 8.58 -20.45 -1.06
CA ALA A 65 9.64 -21.08 -0.31
C ALA A 65 10.51 -20.04 0.40
N VAL A 66 10.85 -20.28 1.67
CA VAL A 66 11.75 -19.44 2.48
C VAL A 66 13.02 -19.00 1.73
N PRO A 67 13.80 -19.91 1.08
CA PRO A 67 14.99 -19.49 0.34
C PRO A 67 14.68 -18.56 -0.85
N GLU A 68 13.53 -18.70 -1.50
CA GLU A 68 13.13 -17.81 -2.60
C GLU A 68 12.75 -16.42 -2.08
N LEU A 69 12.02 -16.36 -0.97
CA LEU A 69 11.67 -15.12 -0.30
C LEU A 69 12.93 -14.38 0.16
N ARG A 70 13.84 -15.07 0.86
CA ARG A 70 15.11 -14.53 1.36
C ARG A 70 15.96 -13.98 0.21
N ALA A 71 16.13 -14.73 -0.88
CA ALA A 71 16.88 -14.28 -2.05
C ALA A 71 16.29 -13.00 -2.68
N LYS A 72 14.96 -12.87 -2.73
CA LYS A 72 14.31 -11.68 -3.28
C LYS A 72 14.44 -10.47 -2.36
N LEU A 73 14.26 -10.64 -1.05
CA LEU A 73 14.44 -9.57 -0.07
C LEU A 73 15.88 -9.06 -0.07
N THR A 74 16.87 -9.96 -0.09
CA THR A 74 18.28 -9.56 -0.21
C THR A 74 18.58 -8.83 -1.51
N ARG A 75 17.97 -9.20 -2.63
CA ARG A 75 18.11 -8.47 -3.90
C ARG A 75 17.49 -7.06 -3.85
N LEU A 76 16.48 -6.84 -3.01
CA LEU A 76 15.89 -5.52 -2.78
C LEU A 76 16.70 -4.66 -1.81
N GLY A 77 17.77 -5.21 -1.21
CA GLY A 77 18.68 -4.50 -0.31
C GLY A 77 18.51 -4.85 1.17
N GLU A 78 17.56 -5.71 1.51
CA GLU A 78 17.31 -6.12 2.90
C GLU A 78 18.32 -7.16 3.37
N LYS A 79 18.93 -6.93 4.54
CA LYS A 79 19.86 -7.88 5.16
C LYS A 79 19.11 -8.67 6.22
N LEU A 80 18.88 -9.95 5.95
CA LEU A 80 18.24 -10.88 6.87
C LEU A 80 19.32 -11.68 7.60
N SER A 81 19.25 -11.74 8.93
CA SER A 81 20.00 -12.68 9.75
C SER A 81 19.50 -14.11 9.54
N GLU A 82 20.19 -15.14 10.02
CA GLU A 82 19.72 -16.53 9.90
C GLU A 82 18.44 -16.81 10.71
N GLU A 83 18.16 -15.99 11.72
CA GLU A 83 16.98 -16.10 12.58
C GLU A 83 15.74 -15.41 11.99
N GLU A 84 15.94 -14.49 11.04
CA GLU A 84 14.91 -13.76 10.28
C GLU A 84 14.55 -14.46 8.95
#